data_AF-A0A4V6PED3-F1
#
_entry.id   AF-A0A4V6PED3-F1
#
_cell.length_a   1.000
_cell.length_b   1.000
_cell.length_c   1.000
_cell.angle_alpha   90.00
_cell.angle_beta   90.00
_cell.angle_gamma   90.00
#
_symmetry.space_group_name_H-M   'P 1'
#
loop_
_entity.id
_entity.type
_entity.pdbx_description
1 polymer ?
#
loop_
_entity_poly.entity_id
_entity_poly.type
_entity_poly.pdbx_seq_one_letter_code
_entity_poly.pdbx_strand_id
1 'polypeptide(L)'
;MSNSSYQPYRSHRRRKKSHAGRLGLAGALTGAVGIAAVAAGIVFLRPGGDGGGSAQPTLASQGGAGQGSSVRAPKIGPPVNFTTPEGYGYSLAAVMAGTNRQPLGATEAPPSGTTYAYADYILTNSQRRPVLLDYPADLFMPKSQVPADAKERCMPQAGIPDDMCTLPNHSKITGRVGGSKAPVEENGSTMMPAGASYVVRIASDLPVKEGLSADDLRLYVWNARYTSDRKGIQLNLP
;
A
#
# COMPACT_ATOMS: atom_id res chain seq x y z
N MET A 1 52.52 41.78 15.15
CA MET A 1 52.31 41.84 16.61
C MET A 1 50.83 42.13 16.85
N SER A 2 50.21 41.30 17.67
CA SER A 2 48.80 41.34 18.11
C SER A 2 48.40 42.70 18.70
N ASN A 3 47.13 43.14 18.64
CA ASN A 3 46.09 42.71 19.58
C ASN A 3 44.74 43.42 19.33
N SER A 4 43.69 42.71 19.72
CA SER A 4 42.25 42.99 19.61
C SER A 4 41.75 44.27 20.31
N SER A 5 40.60 44.78 19.88
CA SER A 5 39.65 45.47 20.76
C SER A 5 38.21 45.38 20.23
N TYR A 6 37.37 44.71 21.01
CA TYR A 6 35.91 44.69 20.93
C TYR A 6 35.30 46.09 21.13
N GLN A 7 34.15 46.36 20.49
CA GLN A 7 33.23 47.40 20.94
C GLN A 7 31.82 46.86 21.24
N PRO A 8 31.15 47.39 22.28
CA PRO A 8 29.89 46.89 22.82
C PRO A 8 28.69 47.70 22.30
N TYR A 9 27.48 47.12 22.35
CA TYR A 9 26.27 47.95 22.41
C TYR A 9 25.34 47.53 23.55
N ARG A 10 25.01 48.54 24.35
CA ARG A 10 24.19 48.51 25.56
C ARG A 10 22.69 48.46 25.25
N SER A 11 22.00 47.98 26.26
CA SER A 11 20.59 47.70 26.42
C SER A 11 19.72 48.94 26.68
N HIS A 12 18.46 48.91 26.20
CA HIS A 12 17.34 49.64 26.81
C HIS A 12 16.03 48.82 26.78
N ARG A 13 15.79 48.11 27.88
CA ARG A 13 14.58 48.10 28.72
C ARG A 13 13.23 48.47 28.05
N ARG A 14 12.33 47.48 27.89
CA ARG A 14 10.91 47.68 28.24
C ARG A 14 10.41 46.53 29.11
N ARG A 15 9.98 46.95 30.30
CA ARG A 15 9.47 46.16 31.41
C ARG A 15 7.95 46.12 31.25
N LYS A 16 7.32 44.95 31.25
CA LYS A 16 5.97 44.79 31.81
C LYS A 16 5.94 43.57 32.70
N LYS A 17 5.49 43.81 33.93
CA LYS A 17 5.46 42.90 35.07
C LYS A 17 4.17 42.06 35.06
N SER A 18 4.30 40.86 35.63
CA SER A 18 3.39 40.10 36.54
C SER A 18 1.92 39.90 36.11
N HIS A 19 1.34 38.71 36.24
CA HIS A 19 1.21 37.99 37.51
C HIS A 19 1.33 36.47 37.40
N ALA A 20 2.00 35.93 38.40
CA ALA A 20 1.99 34.53 38.79
C ALA A 20 0.67 34.18 39.50
N GLY A 21 0.18 32.97 39.26
CA GLY A 21 -0.82 32.29 40.08
C GLY A 21 -0.51 30.80 40.05
N ARG A 22 0.09 30.32 41.14
CA ARG A 22 0.56 28.96 41.39
C ARG A 22 -0.47 28.29 42.32
N LEU A 23 -0.51 26.94 42.28
CA LEU A 23 -1.12 26.04 43.28
C LEU A 23 -2.66 25.87 43.14
N GLY A 24 -3.26 24.69 43.32
CA GLY A 24 -2.76 23.45 43.90
C GLY A 24 -3.81 22.32 43.80
N LEU A 25 -3.37 21.15 44.25
CA LEU A 25 -4.06 19.86 44.28
C LEU A 25 -5.20 19.81 45.31
N ALA A 26 -6.28 19.08 44.96
CA ALA A 26 -7.21 18.27 45.80
C ALA A 26 -8.54 18.16 45.01
N GLY A 27 -9.18 17.02 44.76
CA GLY A 27 -9.31 15.81 45.54
C GLY A 27 -10.69 15.77 46.20
N ALA A 28 -11.71 15.23 45.53
CA ALA A 28 -12.93 14.71 46.17
C ALA A 28 -13.75 13.83 45.21
N LEU A 29 -13.89 12.56 45.59
CA LEU A 29 -14.80 11.55 45.08
C LEU A 29 -16.25 11.91 45.44
N THR A 30 -17.21 11.78 44.51
CA THR A 30 -18.49 11.04 44.69
C THR A 30 -19.40 11.27 43.48
N GLY A 31 -19.85 10.18 42.86
CA GLY A 31 -20.79 10.23 41.74
C GLY A 31 -21.04 8.85 41.16
N ALA A 32 -21.49 7.91 41.99
CA ALA A 32 -22.03 6.64 41.52
C ALA A 32 -23.43 6.90 40.94
N VAL A 33 -23.54 6.84 39.61
CA VAL A 33 -24.82 6.64 38.93
C VAL A 33 -24.63 5.45 38.01
N GLY A 34 -25.21 4.33 38.42
CA GLY A 34 -25.25 3.11 37.64
C GLY A 34 -26.18 3.27 36.45
N ILE A 35 -25.75 2.75 35.30
CA ILE A 35 -26.64 2.34 34.23
C ILE A 35 -26.15 0.96 33.78
N ALA A 36 -26.83 -0.07 34.28
CA ALA A 36 -26.83 -1.37 33.64
C ALA A 36 -27.67 -1.25 32.35
N ALA A 37 -27.07 -1.54 31.20
CA ALA A 37 -27.79 -1.70 29.94
C ALA A 37 -27.21 -2.88 29.15
N VAL A 38 -27.88 -4.02 29.35
CA VAL A 38 -28.13 -5.15 28.46
C VAL A 38 -27.34 -5.21 27.14
N ALA A 39 -26.56 -6.28 26.98
CA ALA A 39 -26.15 -6.79 25.68
C ALA A 39 -27.35 -7.40 24.95
N ALA A 40 -27.71 -6.85 23.78
CA ALA A 40 -28.25 -7.56 22.62
C ALA A 40 -28.65 -6.54 21.54
N GLY A 41 -28.31 -6.80 20.28
CA GLY A 41 -28.91 -6.09 19.15
C GLY A 41 -28.05 -6.03 17.89
N ILE A 42 -27.89 -7.15 17.20
CA ILE A 42 -27.59 -7.16 15.76
C ILE A 42 -28.78 -6.51 15.03
N VAL A 43 -28.55 -5.44 14.27
CA VAL A 43 -29.42 -4.98 13.16
C VAL A 43 -28.50 -4.37 12.09
N PHE A 44 -28.25 -5.10 11.01
CA PHE A 44 -28.96 -4.98 9.72
C PHE A 44 -28.76 -3.64 9.02
N LEU A 45 -28.04 -3.73 7.89
CA LEU A 45 -28.18 -3.01 6.62
C LEU A 45 -29.06 -1.75 6.64
N ARG A 46 -28.47 -0.62 6.25
CA ARG A 46 -29.22 0.47 5.63
C ARG A 46 -28.71 0.76 4.21
N PRO A 47 -29.62 0.84 3.22
CA PRO A 47 -29.33 1.10 1.81
C PRO A 47 -29.28 2.61 1.51
N GLY A 48 -28.56 2.96 0.44
CA GLY A 48 -28.84 4.05 -0.51
C GLY A 48 -28.97 5.49 0.02
N GLY A 49 -28.00 6.33 -0.34
CA GLY A 49 -28.12 7.79 -0.26
C GLY A 49 -27.04 8.47 -1.10
N ASP A 50 -27.39 8.83 -2.33
CA ASP A 50 -26.56 9.56 -3.30
C ASP A 50 -26.23 10.98 -2.82
N GLY A 51 -25.02 11.47 -3.12
CA GLY A 51 -24.73 12.90 -3.09
C GLY A 51 -23.29 13.32 -2.84
N GLY A 52 -22.44 13.19 -3.87
CA GLY A 52 -21.42 14.19 -4.23
C GLY A 52 -20.23 14.45 -3.29
N GLY A 53 -19.02 14.07 -3.74
CA GLY A 53 -17.80 14.73 -3.29
C GLY A 53 -16.56 13.83 -3.23
N SER A 54 -15.75 13.89 -4.28
CA SER A 54 -14.46 13.21 -4.49
C SER A 54 -14.51 11.67 -4.50
N ALA A 55 -14.65 11.12 -5.71
CA ALA A 55 -14.07 9.81 -5.98
C ALA A 55 -12.55 9.93 -5.74
N GLN A 56 -12.10 9.53 -4.56
CA GLN A 56 -10.70 9.19 -4.36
C GLN A 56 -10.35 8.15 -5.42
N PRO A 57 -9.25 8.32 -6.18
CA PRO A 57 -8.80 7.28 -7.08
C PRO A 57 -8.54 6.03 -6.23
N THR A 58 -9.41 5.03 -6.33
CA THR A 58 -9.28 3.74 -5.65
C THR A 58 -8.26 2.89 -6.39
N LEU A 59 -7.00 3.29 -6.36
CA LEU A 59 -5.97 2.69 -7.18
C LEU A 59 -4.59 2.80 -6.54
N ALA A 60 -4.38 1.92 -5.56
CA ALA A 60 -3.15 1.21 -5.26
C ALA A 60 -3.61 -0.08 -4.55
N SER A 61 -3.17 -1.24 -5.03
CA SER A 61 -3.56 -2.58 -4.59
C SER A 61 -3.77 -2.62 -3.06
N GLN A 62 -5.00 -2.87 -2.59
CA GLN A 62 -5.24 -3.06 -1.17
C GLN A 62 -4.42 -4.29 -0.74
N GLY A 63 -3.65 -4.22 0.34
CA GLY A 63 -2.81 -5.36 0.69
C GLY A 63 -2.69 -5.59 2.18
N GLY A 64 -2.55 -6.87 2.53
CA GLY A 64 -2.40 -7.33 3.91
C GLY A 64 -0.96 -7.68 4.24
N ALA A 65 -0.53 -7.35 5.46
CA ALA A 65 0.75 -7.77 6.01
C ALA A 65 0.72 -9.27 6.37
N GLY A 66 0.88 -10.15 5.38
CA GLY A 66 1.15 -11.56 5.62
C GLY A 66 2.55 -11.74 6.21
N GLN A 67 2.72 -12.63 7.20
CA GLN A 67 4.06 -12.86 7.76
C GLN A 67 5.02 -13.51 6.76
N GLY A 68 4.55 -14.25 5.74
CA GLY A 68 5.36 -14.88 4.69
C GLY A 68 6.38 -15.92 5.23
N SER A 69 6.51 -17.08 4.59
CA SER A 69 7.60 -18.01 4.93
C SER A 69 8.94 -17.50 4.39
N SER A 70 10.06 -17.95 4.96
CA SER A 70 11.37 -17.66 4.36
C SER A 70 11.50 -18.42 3.04
N VAL A 71 11.94 -17.73 1.98
CA VAL A 71 12.11 -18.29 0.64
C VAL A 71 13.47 -17.93 0.05
N ARG A 72 13.96 -18.77 -0.88
CA ARG A 72 15.13 -18.44 -1.71
C ARG A 72 14.77 -17.27 -2.64
N ALA A 73 15.76 -16.44 -2.98
CA ALA A 73 15.60 -15.41 -4.00
C ALA A 73 15.17 -16.06 -5.34
N PRO A 74 14.00 -15.68 -5.90
CA PRO A 74 13.55 -16.21 -7.18
C PRO A 74 14.34 -15.57 -8.34
N LYS A 75 14.16 -16.12 -9.55
CA LYS A 75 14.56 -15.41 -10.76
C LYS A 75 13.68 -14.17 -10.91
N ILE A 76 14.30 -13.02 -11.14
CA ILE A 76 13.61 -11.73 -11.27
C ILE A 76 13.98 -11.08 -12.61
N GLY A 77 13.06 -10.30 -13.15
CA GLY A 77 13.36 -9.39 -14.25
C GLY A 77 14.16 -8.17 -13.78
N PRO A 78 14.38 -7.19 -14.68
CA PRO A 78 15.12 -5.97 -14.37
C PRO A 78 14.45 -5.18 -13.24
N PRO A 79 15.21 -4.73 -12.22
CA PRO A 79 14.65 -3.93 -11.13
C PRO A 79 14.35 -2.50 -11.58
N VAL A 80 13.24 -1.96 -11.06
CA VAL A 80 12.85 -0.56 -11.20
C VAL A 80 12.86 0.08 -9.81
N ASN A 81 13.57 1.20 -9.69
CA ASN A 81 13.70 1.92 -8.42
C ASN A 81 12.72 3.09 -8.36
N PHE A 82 12.13 3.28 -7.19
CA PHE A 82 11.17 4.34 -6.93
C PHE A 82 11.53 5.07 -5.65
N THR A 83 11.25 6.36 -5.61
CA THR A 83 11.26 7.15 -4.38
C THR A 83 9.93 7.87 -4.25
N THR A 84 9.21 7.63 -3.17
CA THR A 84 7.92 8.29 -2.93
C THR A 84 8.13 9.75 -2.54
N PRO A 85 7.09 10.60 -2.58
CA PRO A 85 7.19 12.00 -2.16
C PRO A 85 7.64 12.17 -0.70
N GLU A 86 7.35 11.18 0.15
CA GLU A 86 7.78 11.15 1.55
C GLU A 86 9.26 10.73 1.71
N GLY A 87 9.93 10.38 0.61
CA GLY A 87 11.34 10.00 0.58
C GLY A 87 11.60 8.53 0.92
N TYR A 88 10.61 7.65 0.76
CA TYR A 88 10.79 6.20 0.90
C TYR A 88 11.29 5.61 -0.41
N GLY A 89 12.39 4.85 -0.32
CA GLY A 89 13.04 4.22 -1.47
C GLY A 89 12.69 2.74 -1.57
N TYR A 90 12.21 2.33 -2.75
CA TYR A 90 11.87 0.93 -3.05
C TYR A 90 12.50 0.49 -4.36
N SER A 91 12.74 -0.80 -4.48
CA SER A 91 13.00 -1.47 -5.76
C SER A 91 11.92 -2.52 -6.00
N LEU A 92 11.40 -2.58 -7.22
CA LEU A 92 10.46 -3.61 -7.67
C LEU A 92 11.02 -4.40 -8.85
N ALA A 93 10.79 -5.71 -8.88
CA ALA A 93 11.16 -6.55 -10.01
C ALA A 93 10.13 -7.68 -10.20
N ALA A 94 9.63 -7.87 -11.42
CA ALA A 94 8.67 -8.94 -11.67
C ALA A 94 9.33 -10.32 -11.58
N VAL A 95 8.58 -11.31 -11.10
CA VAL A 95 9.02 -12.71 -10.94
C VAL A 95 8.32 -13.59 -11.96
N MET A 96 6.98 -13.61 -11.92
CA MET A 96 6.16 -14.45 -12.78
C MET A 96 4.74 -13.90 -12.87
N ALA A 97 3.98 -14.36 -13.86
CA ALA A 97 2.54 -14.14 -13.95
C ALA A 97 1.84 -15.47 -14.28
N GLY A 98 0.54 -15.53 -14.06
CA GLY A 98 -0.25 -16.68 -14.46
C GLY A 98 -1.69 -16.61 -13.96
N THR A 99 -2.36 -17.74 -14.02
CA THR A 99 -3.72 -17.90 -13.51
C THR A 99 -3.82 -19.01 -12.49
N ASN A 100 -4.65 -18.84 -11.48
CA ASN A 100 -4.91 -19.86 -10.46
C ASN A 100 -6.36 -19.70 -9.96
N ARG A 101 -7.02 -20.80 -9.59
CA ARG A 101 -8.36 -20.76 -8.99
C ARG A 101 -8.36 -20.15 -7.57
N GLN A 102 -7.20 -20.17 -6.90
CA GLN A 102 -6.98 -19.72 -5.53
C GLN A 102 -5.60 -19.05 -5.36
N PRO A 103 -5.34 -17.91 -6.05
CA PRO A 103 -4.00 -17.33 -6.10
C PRO A 103 -3.49 -16.86 -4.72
N LEU A 104 -4.40 -16.46 -3.81
CA LEU A 104 -4.08 -15.89 -2.50
C LEU A 104 -4.60 -16.70 -1.30
N GLY A 105 -5.05 -17.94 -1.53
CA GLY A 105 -5.57 -18.85 -0.50
C GLY A 105 -7.08 -19.05 -0.62
N ALA A 106 -7.80 -18.96 0.50
CA ALA A 106 -9.26 -19.19 0.58
C ALA A 106 -10.09 -18.08 -0.10
N THR A 107 -9.90 -17.89 -1.40
CA THR A 107 -10.83 -17.16 -2.26
C THR A 107 -11.97 -18.08 -2.68
N GLU A 108 -13.16 -17.50 -2.87
CA GLU A 108 -14.28 -18.20 -3.49
C GLU A 108 -13.84 -18.79 -4.84
N ALA A 109 -14.18 -20.06 -5.07
CA ALA A 109 -13.81 -20.72 -6.31
C ALA A 109 -14.45 -19.95 -7.48
N PRO A 110 -13.70 -19.70 -8.57
CA PRO A 110 -14.23 -18.94 -9.68
C PRO A 110 -15.34 -19.76 -10.38
N PRO A 111 -16.34 -19.10 -11.01
CA PRO A 111 -17.32 -19.77 -11.85
C PRO A 111 -16.67 -20.69 -12.90
N SER A 112 -17.40 -21.71 -13.36
CA SER A 112 -16.91 -22.61 -14.41
C SER A 112 -16.51 -21.83 -15.67
N GLY A 113 -15.39 -22.21 -16.31
CA GLY A 113 -14.86 -21.49 -17.47
C GLY A 113 -14.11 -20.20 -17.11
N THR A 114 -13.86 -19.94 -15.83
CA THR A 114 -13.14 -18.75 -15.35
C THR A 114 -12.10 -19.09 -14.29
N THR A 115 -11.12 -18.19 -14.12
CA THR A 115 -9.98 -18.31 -13.20
C THR A 115 -9.61 -16.95 -12.63
N TYR A 116 -8.67 -16.84 -11.69
CA TYR A 116 -8.13 -15.55 -11.28
C TYR A 116 -6.74 -15.33 -11.87
N ALA A 117 -6.48 -14.12 -12.34
CA ALA A 117 -5.15 -13.70 -12.77
C ALA A 117 -4.31 -13.32 -11.55
N TYR A 118 -3.02 -13.65 -11.59
CA TYR A 118 -2.07 -13.22 -10.58
C TYR A 118 -0.71 -12.93 -11.19
N ALA A 119 0.10 -12.17 -10.45
CA ALA A 119 1.52 -12.05 -10.70
C ALA A 119 2.29 -11.91 -9.39
N ASP A 120 3.55 -12.36 -9.42
CA ASP A 120 4.49 -12.23 -8.33
C ASP A 120 5.55 -11.20 -8.70
N TYR A 121 5.93 -10.36 -7.74
CA TYR A 121 7.03 -9.43 -7.85
C TYR A 121 7.82 -9.37 -6.55
N ILE A 122 9.08 -8.97 -6.64
CA ILE A 122 9.89 -8.63 -5.49
C ILE A 122 9.65 -7.17 -5.14
N LEU A 123 9.38 -6.91 -3.87
CA LEU A 123 9.38 -5.58 -3.27
C LEU A 123 10.54 -5.50 -2.26
N THR A 124 11.49 -4.60 -2.50
CA THR A 124 12.68 -4.42 -1.67
C THR A 124 12.73 -3.02 -1.10
N ASN A 125 12.93 -2.90 0.21
CA ASN A 125 13.33 -1.64 0.84
C ASN A 125 14.81 -1.38 0.52
N SER A 126 15.09 -0.41 -0.32
CA SER A 126 16.45 -0.06 -0.74
C SER A 126 17.19 0.85 0.26
N GLN A 127 16.52 1.25 1.35
CA GLN A 127 17.06 2.16 2.36
C GLN A 127 17.60 1.41 3.60
N ARG A 128 18.46 2.11 4.35
CA ARG A 128 19.02 1.67 5.64
C ARG A 128 18.12 1.97 6.85
N ARG A 129 16.87 2.39 6.60
CA ARG A 129 15.86 2.67 7.62
C ARG A 129 14.56 1.95 7.26
N PRO A 130 13.65 1.72 8.23
CA PRO A 130 12.32 1.25 7.90
C PRO A 130 11.60 2.21 6.95
N VAL A 131 10.82 1.64 6.04
CA VAL A 131 9.96 2.39 5.10
C VAL A 131 8.55 1.84 5.17
N LEU A 132 7.55 2.62 4.76
CA LEU A 132 6.16 2.15 4.74
C LEU A 132 6.04 0.90 3.86
N LEU A 133 5.35 -0.13 4.32
CA LEU A 133 4.97 -1.24 3.45
C LEU A 133 3.82 -0.79 2.56
N ASP A 134 4.07 -0.77 1.26
CA ASP A 134 3.13 -0.31 0.24
C ASP A 134 3.20 -1.24 -0.98
N TYR A 135 2.15 -1.24 -1.81
CA TYR A 135 2.00 -2.17 -2.94
C TYR A 135 1.78 -1.39 -4.24
N PRO A 136 2.85 -0.84 -4.85
CA PRO A 136 2.71 0.16 -5.90
C PRO A 136 2.41 -0.42 -7.30
N ALA A 137 2.53 -1.74 -7.47
CA ALA A 137 2.27 -2.41 -8.74
C ALA A 137 0.80 -2.83 -8.86
N ASP A 138 0.25 -2.69 -10.06
CA ASP A 138 -1.07 -3.19 -10.47
C ASP A 138 -0.94 -4.26 -11.56
N LEU A 139 -1.94 -5.15 -11.60
CA LEU A 139 -2.01 -6.25 -12.55
C LEU A 139 -2.91 -5.89 -13.74
N PHE A 140 -2.34 -5.93 -14.93
CA PHE A 140 -3.02 -5.64 -16.18
C PHE A 140 -3.18 -6.89 -17.03
N MET A 141 -4.32 -6.96 -17.72
CA MET A 141 -4.69 -8.04 -18.62
C MET A 141 -5.40 -7.49 -19.86
N PRO A 142 -5.45 -8.25 -20.97
CA PRO A 142 -6.19 -7.84 -22.15
C PRO A 142 -7.68 -7.70 -21.85
N LYS A 143 -8.30 -6.62 -22.34
CA LYS A 143 -9.75 -6.38 -22.21
C LYS A 143 -10.60 -7.52 -22.79
N SER A 144 -10.08 -8.21 -23.82
CA SER A 144 -10.73 -9.35 -24.45
C SER A 144 -10.87 -10.57 -23.52
N GLN A 145 -10.02 -10.66 -22.49
CA GLN A 145 -9.98 -11.76 -21.52
C GLN A 145 -10.85 -11.51 -20.28
N VAL A 146 -11.48 -10.34 -20.20
CA VAL A 146 -12.42 -9.99 -19.14
C VAL A 146 -13.84 -10.47 -19.51
N PRO A 147 -14.50 -11.27 -18.65
CA PRO A 147 -15.91 -11.64 -18.78
C PRO A 147 -16.84 -10.42 -18.88
N ALA A 148 -17.98 -10.58 -19.57
CA ALA A 148 -18.85 -9.44 -19.91
C ALA A 148 -19.40 -8.70 -18.68
N ASP A 149 -19.71 -9.44 -17.62
CA ASP A 149 -20.16 -8.97 -16.30
C ASP A 149 -19.07 -8.22 -15.51
N ALA A 150 -17.79 -8.48 -15.80
CA ALA A 150 -16.65 -7.79 -15.18
C ALA A 150 -16.10 -6.61 -16.01
N LYS A 151 -16.58 -6.40 -17.25
CA LYS A 151 -16.04 -5.35 -18.14
C LYS A 151 -16.20 -3.93 -17.61
N GLU A 152 -17.26 -3.64 -16.87
CA GLU A 152 -17.46 -2.31 -16.28
C GLU A 152 -16.42 -2.00 -15.18
N ARG A 153 -15.78 -3.04 -14.63
CA ARG A 153 -14.75 -2.96 -13.59
C ARG A 153 -13.33 -2.96 -14.16
N CYS A 154 -13.21 -3.16 -15.47
CA CYS A 154 -11.94 -3.21 -16.20
C CYS A 154 -11.53 -1.77 -16.56
N MET A 155 -10.70 -1.19 -15.69
CA MET A 155 -10.33 0.22 -15.74
C MET A 155 -9.10 0.43 -16.64
N PRO A 156 -9.17 1.28 -17.69
CA PRO A 156 -7.98 1.71 -18.42
C PRO A 156 -7.15 2.66 -17.55
N GLN A 157 -5.84 2.70 -17.77
CA GLN A 157 -4.93 3.60 -17.04
C GLN A 157 -4.03 4.38 -17.99
N ALA A 158 -3.67 5.60 -17.58
CA ALA A 158 -2.79 6.46 -18.36
C ALA A 158 -1.40 5.83 -18.55
N GLY A 159 -0.89 5.89 -19.78
CA GLY A 159 0.40 5.31 -20.14
C GLY A 159 0.43 3.78 -20.22
N ILE A 160 -0.73 3.12 -20.18
CA ILE A 160 -0.90 1.69 -20.44
C ILE A 160 -1.56 1.51 -21.81
N PRO A 161 -1.20 0.47 -22.58
CA PRO A 161 -1.87 0.17 -23.85
C PRO A 161 -3.41 0.12 -23.73
N ASP A 162 -4.11 0.70 -24.71
CA ASP A 162 -5.57 0.86 -24.68
C ASP A 162 -6.34 -0.47 -24.78
N ASP A 163 -5.69 -1.56 -25.17
CA ASP A 163 -6.26 -2.91 -25.20
C ASP A 163 -6.14 -3.63 -23.86
N MET A 164 -5.46 -3.03 -22.87
CA MET A 164 -5.31 -3.56 -21.52
C MET A 164 -6.16 -2.83 -20.50
N CYS A 165 -6.43 -3.50 -19.38
CA CYS A 165 -7.04 -2.88 -18.21
C CYS A 165 -6.60 -3.59 -16.93
N THR A 166 -6.84 -2.92 -15.80
CA THR A 166 -6.76 -3.55 -14.48
C THR A 166 -8.16 -3.82 -13.98
N LEU A 167 -8.38 -5.02 -13.44
CA LEU A 167 -9.52 -5.32 -12.58
C LEU A 167 -9.19 -4.91 -11.15
N PRO A 168 -10.20 -4.78 -10.25
CA PRO A 168 -9.95 -4.75 -8.81
C PRO A 168 -9.02 -5.91 -8.44
N ASN A 169 -7.99 -5.62 -7.65
CA ASN A 169 -6.95 -6.56 -7.28
C ASN A 169 -6.43 -6.22 -5.88
N HIS A 170 -5.84 -7.23 -5.23
CA HIS A 170 -5.20 -7.06 -3.94
C HIS A 170 -3.85 -7.77 -3.87
N SER A 171 -2.96 -7.22 -3.04
CA SER A 171 -1.58 -7.68 -2.88
C SER A 171 -1.36 -8.33 -1.51
N LYS A 172 -0.46 -9.32 -1.46
CA LYS A 172 -0.08 -9.98 -0.22
C LYS A 172 1.37 -10.44 -0.26
N ILE A 173 2.08 -10.29 0.84
CA ILE A 173 3.39 -10.93 1.02
C ILE A 173 3.20 -12.44 1.14
N THR A 174 3.75 -13.18 0.18
CA THR A 174 3.72 -14.64 0.13
C THR A 174 5.04 -15.26 0.62
N GLY A 175 6.14 -14.50 0.60
CA GLY A 175 7.43 -14.97 1.08
C GLY A 175 8.41 -13.86 1.45
N ARG A 176 9.36 -14.18 2.34
CA ARG A 176 10.47 -13.31 2.76
C ARG A 176 11.76 -13.79 2.13
N VAL A 177 12.35 -12.98 1.27
CA VAL A 177 13.53 -13.36 0.48
C VAL A 177 14.77 -13.34 1.36
N GLY A 178 15.57 -14.41 1.30
CA GLY A 178 16.90 -14.43 1.91
C GLY A 178 16.89 -14.26 3.43
N GLY A 179 15.83 -14.73 4.10
CA GLY A 179 15.67 -14.56 5.55
C GLY A 179 15.35 -13.13 5.99
N SER A 180 14.85 -12.29 5.07
CA SER A 180 14.39 -10.93 5.40
C SER A 180 13.47 -10.93 6.63
N LYS A 181 13.65 -9.92 7.49
CA LYS A 181 12.81 -9.71 8.68
C LYS A 181 11.36 -9.50 8.25
N ALA A 182 10.41 -9.95 9.08
CA ALA A 182 9.00 -9.74 8.84
C ALA A 182 8.64 -8.23 8.87
N PRO A 183 7.58 -7.82 8.17
CA PRO A 183 7.00 -6.48 8.37
C PRO A 183 6.67 -6.24 9.85
N VAL A 184 6.78 -4.99 10.29
CA VAL A 184 6.53 -4.59 11.68
C VAL A 184 5.45 -3.53 11.73
N GLU A 185 4.54 -3.62 12.67
CA GLU A 185 3.58 -2.55 12.95
C GLU A 185 4.24 -1.47 13.79
N GLU A 186 4.20 -0.22 13.31
CA GLU A 186 4.73 0.95 14.01
C GLU A 186 3.76 2.11 13.84
N ASN A 187 3.27 2.65 14.97
CA ASN A 187 2.34 3.80 14.99
C ASN A 187 1.10 3.64 14.08
N GLY A 188 0.58 2.41 13.96
CA GLY A 188 -0.59 2.11 13.12
C GLY A 188 -0.30 1.99 11.63
N SER A 189 0.97 1.92 11.24
CA SER A 189 1.40 1.63 9.87
C SER A 189 2.26 0.37 9.85
N THR A 190 2.06 -0.49 8.85
CA THR A 190 2.99 -1.59 8.60
C THR A 190 4.24 -1.06 7.91
N MET A 191 5.41 -1.40 8.42
CA MET A 191 6.71 -0.97 7.93
C MET A 191 7.52 -2.16 7.42
N MET A 192 8.26 -1.95 6.32
CA MET A 192 9.32 -2.84 5.86
C MET A 192 10.62 -2.50 6.60
N PRO A 193 11.27 -3.44 7.31
CA PRO A 193 12.58 -3.23 7.90
C PRO A 193 13.64 -2.83 6.86
N ALA A 194 14.71 -2.18 7.33
CA ALA A 194 15.85 -1.79 6.49
C ALA A 194 16.40 -2.98 5.69
N GLY A 195 16.53 -2.82 4.37
CA GLY A 195 17.04 -3.85 3.46
C GLY A 195 16.16 -5.08 3.27
N ALA A 196 14.95 -5.12 3.86
CA ALA A 196 14.06 -6.27 3.72
C ALA A 196 13.54 -6.40 2.29
N SER A 197 13.38 -7.65 1.85
CA SER A 197 12.88 -7.99 0.52
C SER A 197 11.81 -9.09 0.60
N TYR A 198 10.70 -8.87 -0.08
CA TYR A 198 9.53 -9.75 -0.03
C TYR A 198 9.11 -10.20 -1.42
N VAL A 199 8.64 -11.44 -1.53
CA VAL A 199 7.80 -11.87 -2.65
C VAL A 199 6.39 -11.40 -2.34
N VAL A 200 5.84 -10.57 -3.22
CA VAL A 200 4.47 -10.08 -3.16
C VAL A 200 3.71 -10.69 -4.31
N ARG A 201 2.54 -11.27 -4.02
CA ARG A 201 1.57 -11.67 -5.02
C ARG A 201 0.46 -10.66 -5.09
N ILE A 202 0.17 -10.19 -6.29
CA ILE A 202 -1.03 -9.44 -6.65
C ILE A 202 -1.97 -10.37 -7.39
N ALA A 203 -3.26 -10.35 -7.07
CA ALA A 203 -4.26 -11.14 -7.77
C ALA A 203 -5.54 -10.35 -8.02
N SER A 204 -6.21 -10.64 -9.13
CA SER A 204 -7.51 -10.07 -9.45
C SER A 204 -8.59 -10.57 -8.48
N ASP A 205 -9.44 -9.66 -8.02
CA ASP A 205 -10.59 -9.98 -7.17
C ASP A 205 -11.76 -10.56 -7.98
N LEU A 206 -11.81 -10.20 -9.27
CA LEU A 206 -12.80 -10.68 -10.21
C LEU A 206 -12.18 -11.72 -11.15
N PRO A 207 -12.96 -12.73 -11.56
CA PRO A 207 -12.45 -13.78 -12.41
C PRO A 207 -12.25 -13.29 -13.86
N VAL A 208 -11.31 -13.92 -14.54
CA VAL A 208 -11.00 -13.77 -15.96
C VAL A 208 -11.35 -15.05 -16.72
N LYS A 209 -11.46 -14.98 -18.04
CA LYS A 209 -11.71 -16.17 -18.86
C LYS A 209 -10.61 -17.21 -18.66
N GLU A 210 -10.99 -18.49 -18.61
CA GLU A 210 -10.04 -19.59 -18.72
C GLU A 210 -9.31 -19.52 -20.08
N GLY A 211 -8.03 -19.91 -20.09
CA GLY A 211 -7.18 -19.83 -21.28
C GLY A 211 -6.41 -18.51 -21.44
N LEU A 212 -6.54 -17.55 -20.51
CA LEU A 212 -5.65 -16.39 -20.45
C LEU A 212 -4.18 -16.84 -20.28
N SER A 213 -3.31 -16.43 -21.20
CA SER A 213 -1.89 -16.74 -21.14
C SER A 213 -1.18 -15.91 -20.07
N ALA A 214 -0.19 -16.49 -19.39
CA ALA A 214 0.73 -15.75 -18.53
C ALA A 214 1.48 -14.66 -19.31
N ASP A 215 1.77 -14.91 -20.59
CA ASP A 215 2.48 -13.98 -21.48
C ASP A 215 1.64 -12.78 -21.90
N ASP A 216 0.35 -12.75 -21.57
CA ASP A 216 -0.54 -11.61 -21.81
C ASP A 216 -0.69 -10.72 -20.57
N LEU A 217 -0.29 -11.23 -19.40
CA LEU A 217 -0.35 -10.50 -18.15
C LEU A 217 0.83 -9.54 -18.03
N ARG A 218 0.58 -8.35 -17.48
CA ARG A 218 1.59 -7.32 -17.30
C ARG A 218 1.47 -6.71 -15.92
N LEU A 219 2.62 -6.37 -15.35
CA LEU A 219 2.71 -5.59 -14.11
C LEU A 219 3.14 -4.17 -14.45
N TYR A 220 2.43 -3.19 -13.92
CA TYR A 220 2.78 -1.78 -14.08
C TYR A 220 2.72 -1.05 -12.75
N VAL A 221 3.67 -0.14 -12.55
CA VAL A 221 3.56 0.92 -11.56
C VAL A 221 3.13 2.18 -12.29
N TRP A 222 1.94 2.71 -11.99
CA TRP A 222 1.37 3.82 -12.76
C TRP A 222 0.81 4.94 -11.90
N ASN A 223 0.55 4.70 -10.61
CA ASN A 223 0.05 5.74 -9.71
C ASN A 223 1.04 6.91 -9.64
N ALA A 224 0.51 8.14 -9.74
CA ALA A 224 1.28 9.38 -9.80
C ALA A 224 2.20 9.62 -8.57
N ARG A 225 1.96 8.92 -7.46
CA ARG A 225 2.88 8.92 -6.31
C ARG A 225 4.23 8.29 -6.64
N TYR A 226 4.29 7.39 -7.62
CA TYR A 226 5.51 6.67 -8.01
C TYR A 226 5.99 7.06 -9.42
N THR A 227 5.13 7.64 -10.26
CA THR A 227 5.46 8.05 -11.63
C THR A 227 5.25 9.56 -11.82
N SER A 228 6.35 10.30 -12.04
CA SER A 228 6.32 11.77 -12.11
C SER A 228 5.63 12.31 -13.37
N ASP A 229 5.57 11.54 -14.45
CA ASP A 229 4.95 11.91 -15.72
C ASP A 229 3.62 11.18 -16.00
N ARG A 230 3.07 10.48 -14.99
CA ARG A 230 1.83 9.68 -15.09
C ARG A 230 1.88 8.61 -16.18
N LYS A 231 3.07 8.18 -16.61
CA LYS A 231 3.20 7.02 -17.50
C LYS A 231 3.37 5.77 -16.65
N GLY A 232 2.65 4.72 -17.01
CA GLY A 232 2.87 3.41 -16.44
C GLY A 232 4.29 2.91 -16.75
N ILE A 233 5.01 2.50 -15.71
CA ILE A 233 6.31 1.86 -15.83
C ILE A 233 6.09 0.34 -15.73
N GLN A 234 6.37 -0.36 -16.82
CA GLN A 234 6.24 -1.81 -16.87
C GLN A 234 7.33 -2.49 -16.04
N LEU A 235 6.95 -3.48 -15.24
CA LEU A 235 7.88 -4.43 -14.63
C LEU A 235 8.04 -5.63 -15.56
N ASN A 236 9.19 -5.71 -16.24
CA ASN A 236 9.45 -6.79 -17.19
C ASN A 236 9.71 -8.11 -16.47
N LEU A 237 9.13 -9.20 -16.99
CA LEU A 237 9.36 -10.56 -16.52
C LEU A 237 10.79 -11.05 -16.84
N PRO A 238 11.31 -12.08 -16.13
CA PRO A 238 12.70 -12.55 -16.24
C PRO A 238 13.07 -13.33 -17.50
#